data_AF-A0A9D4LZY3-F1
#
_entry.id   AF-A0A9D4LZY3-F1
#
_cell.length_a   1.000
_cell.length_b   1.000
_cell.length_c   1.000
_cell.angle_alpha   90.00
_cell.angle_beta   90.00
_cell.angle_gamma   90.00
#
_symmetry.space_group_name_H-M   'P 1'
#
loop_
_entity.id
_entity.type
_entity.pdbx_description
1 polymer ?
#
loop_
_entity_poly.entity_id
_entity_poly.type
_entity_poly.pdbx_seq_one_letter_code
_entity_poly.pdbx_strand_id
1 'polypeptide(L)' 'MVSTDNTSVVVYIQAQGCIHDHPLYLETRNLLVLCKNFNNSLSFKHIPGRLYALSNSLSCKNQFLLSDWTFHQELTN' A
#
# COMPACT_ATOMS: atom_id res chain seq x y z
N MET A 1 11.67 0.85 -3.57
CA MET A 1 10.50 1.66 -3.97
C MET A 1 9.26 0.89 -3.59
N VAL A 2 8.31 1.51 -2.90
CA VAL A 2 7.04 0.91 -2.45
C VAL A 2 5.90 1.58 -3.22
N SER A 3 4.99 0.76 -3.75
CA SER A 3 3.85 1.23 -4.52
C SER A 3 2.55 0.82 -3.84
N THR A 4 1.55 1.68 -3.85
CA THR A 4 0.21 1.43 -3.30
C THR A 4 -0.85 2.14 -4.15
N ASP A 5 -2.06 1.62 -4.14
CA ASP A 5 -3.25 2.26 -4.71
C ASP A 5 -3.97 3.19 -3.73
N ASN A 6 -3.55 3.21 -2.46
CA ASN A 6 -4.10 4.11 -1.46
C ASN A 6 -3.45 5.51 -1.58
N THR A 7 -4.14 6.42 -2.25
CA THR A 7 -3.73 7.82 -2.42
C THR A 7 -3.52 8.55 -1.10
N SER A 8 -4.34 8.27 -0.08
CA SER A 8 -4.25 8.94 1.23
C SER A 8 -2.93 8.62 1.92
N VAL A 9 -2.49 7.35 1.88
CA VAL A 9 -1.22 6.91 2.45
C VAL A 9 -0.04 7.57 1.73
N VAL A 10 -0.08 7.64 0.39
CA VAL A 10 1.00 8.28 -0.39
C VAL A 10 1.12 9.75 -0.06
N VAL A 11 -0.01 10.48 -0.06
CA VAL A 11 -0.06 11.91 0.26
C VAL A 11 0.39 12.17 1.69
N TYR A 12 0.02 11.30 2.64
CA TYR A 12 0.43 11.40 4.04
C TYR A 12 1.96 11.29 4.18
N ILE A 13 2.55 10.24 3.62
CA ILE A 13 4.00 9.99 3.73
C ILE A 13 4.81 11.04 2.97
N GLN A 14 4.29 11.55 1.85
CA GLN A 14 4.93 12.62 1.08
C GLN A 14 4.70 14.02 1.68
N ALA A 15 3.99 14.13 2.80
CA ALA A 15 3.64 15.40 3.45
C ALA A 15 2.90 16.38 2.50
N GLN A 16 2.07 15.86 1.60
CA GLN A 16 1.34 16.63 0.57
C GLN A 16 -0.11 16.96 0.98
N GLY A 17 -0.51 16.74 2.23
CA GLY A 17 -1.89 16.97 2.68
C GLY A 17 -2.03 17.16 4.18
N CYS A 18 -3.25 17.52 4.61
CA CYS A 18 -3.61 17.77 6.01
C CYS A 18 -4.35 16.58 6.65
N ILE A 19 -3.93 15.35 6.32
CA ILE A 19 -4.53 14.15 6.90
C ILE A 19 -4.02 14.04 8.34
N HIS A 20 -4.92 14.17 9.31
CA HIS A 20 -4.63 14.04 10.73
C HIS A 20 -5.27 12.76 11.25
N ASP A 21 -4.54 11.66 11.17
CA ASP A 21 -4.95 10.37 11.71
C ASP A 21 -3.85 9.83 12.63
N HIS A 22 -4.21 9.57 13.89
CA HIS A 22 -3.24 9.18 14.93
C HIS A 22 -2.70 7.76 14.73
N PRO A 23 -3.52 6.74 14.40
CA PRO A 23 -3.02 5.42 14.01
C PRO A 23 -2.07 5.48 12.82
N LEU A 24 -2.44 6.18 11.75
CA LEU A 24 -1.58 6.34 10.56
C LEU A 24 -0.25 7.01 10.89
N TYR A 25 -0.26 8.00 11.80
CA TYR A 25 0.97 8.64 12.30
C TYR A 25 1.90 7.63 13.00
N LEU A 26 1.36 6.83 13.92
CA LEU A 26 2.16 5.86 14.68
C LEU A 26 2.83 4.84 13.75
N GLU A 27 2.06 4.27 12.82
CA GLU A 27 2.58 3.29 11.86
C GLU A 27 3.63 3.89 10.93
N THR A 28 3.36 5.09 10.39
CA THR A 28 4.31 5.78 9.51
C THR A 28 5.61 6.12 10.24
N ARG A 29 5.51 6.57 11.50
CA ARG A 29 6.68 6.85 12.35
C ARG A 29 7.51 5.59 12.55
N ASN A 30 6.88 4.47 12.93
CA ASN A 30 7.58 3.21 13.18
C ASN A 30 8.30 2.71 11.92
N LEU A 31 7.64 2.81 10.75
CA LEU A 31 8.22 2.46 9.46
C LEU A 31 9.45 3.32 9.14
N LEU A 32 9.37 4.64 9.30
CA LEU A 32 10.48 5.55 9.01
C LEU A 32 11.68 5.33 9.95
N VAL A 33 11.42 5.09 11.24
CA VAL A 33 12.45 4.73 12.22
C VAL A 33 13.14 3.43 11.82
N LEU A 34 12.36 2.42 11.42
CA LEU A 34 12.90 1.15 10.95
C LEU A 34 13.77 1.33 9.70
N CYS A 35 13.33 2.13 8.74
CA CYS A 35 14.11 2.44 7.54
C CYS A 35 15.43 3.13 7.87
N LYS A 36 15.42 4.07 8.82
CA LYS A 36 16.63 4.74 9.30
C LYS A 36 17.60 3.75 9.96
N ASN A 37 17.10 2.80 10.76
CA ASN A 37 17.93 1.79 11.41
C ASN A 37 18.61 0.85 10.39
N PHE A 38 17.94 0.55 9.27
CA PHE A 38 18.51 -0.24 8.18
C PHE A 38 19.31 0.58 7.16
N ASN A 39 19.48 1.89 7.39
CA ASN A 39 20.13 2.82 6.46
C ASN A 39 19.51 2.79 5.05
N ASN A 40 18.20 2.54 4.98
CA ASN A 40 17.44 2.43 3.74
C ASN A 40 16.65 3.72 3.48
N SER A 41 16.73 4.20 2.25
CA SER A 41 15.84 5.27 1.77
C SER A 41 14.61 4.65 1.12
N LEU A 42 13.42 5.01 1.60
CA LEU A 42 12.17 4.53 1.04
C LEU A 42 11.54 5.59 0.14
N SER A 43 11.20 5.19 -1.09
CA SER A 43 10.45 6.02 -2.04
C SER A 43 9.08 5.40 -2.25
N PHE A 44 8.04 6.25 -2.22
CA PHE A 44 6.64 5.85 -2.32
C PHE A 44 6.01 6.38 -3.60
N LYS A 45 5.22 5.54 -4.26
CA LYS A 45 4.52 5.88 -5.51
C LYS A 45 3.08 5.38 -5.48
N HIS A 46 2.16 6.26 -5.87
CA HIS A 46 0.79 5.84 -6.15
C HIS A 46 0.73 5.07 -7.49
N ILE A 47 0.03 3.94 -7.51
CA ILE A 47 -0.32 3.21 -8.73
C ILE A 47 -1.82 2.93 -8.76
N PRO A 48 -2.49 3.02 -9.92
CA PRO A 48 -3.91 2.71 -10.01
C PRO A 48 -4.19 1.26 -9.59
N GLY A 49 -5.34 1.03 -8.94
CA GLY A 49 -5.72 -0.28 -8.38
C GLY A 49 -5.62 -1.46 -9.36
N ARG A 50 -5.84 -1.23 -10.66
CA ARG A 50 -5.61 -2.25 -11.72
C ARG A 50 -4.18 -2.81 -11.71
N LEU A 51 -3.18 -1.98 -11.41
CA LEU A 51 -1.77 -2.40 -11.32
C LEU A 51 -1.41 -2.95 -9.92
N TYR A 52 -2.26 -2.72 -8.92
CA TYR A 52 -2.12 -3.26 -7.56
C TYR A 52 -2.90 -4.57 -7.37
N ALA A 53 -3.48 -5.12 -8.45
CA ALA A 53 -4.34 -6.31 -8.43
C ALA A 53 -3.70 -7.53 -7.74
N LEU A 54 -2.38 -7.74 -7.86
CA LEU A 54 -1.67 -8.82 -7.17
C LEU A 54 -1.65 -8.63 -5.65
N SER A 55 -1.39 -7.42 -5.18
CA SER A 55 -1.40 -7.12 -3.74
C SER A 55 -2.82 -7.19 -3.18
N ASN A 56 -3.82 -6.77 -3.98
CA ASN A 56 -5.23 -6.94 -3.62
C ASN A 56 -5.61 -8.41 -3.53
N SER A 57 -5.28 -9.26 -4.52
CA SER A 57 -5.61 -10.69 -4.46
C SER A 57 -4.96 -11.39 -3.26
N LEU A 58 -3.73 -11.01 -2.89
CA LEU A 58 -3.05 -11.53 -1.70
C LEU A 58 -3.69 -11.03 -0.39
N SER A 59 -4.04 -9.75 -0.31
CA SER A 59 -4.68 -9.17 0.87
C SER A 59 -6.11 -9.69 1.06
N CYS A 60 -6.80 -9.97 -0.04
CA CYS A 60 -8.19 -10.39 -0.08
C CYS A 60 -8.37 -11.90 -0.16
N LYS A 61 -7.31 -12.71 0.04
CA LYS A 61 -7.38 -14.17 -0.11
C LYS A 61 -8.50 -14.84 0.72
N ASN A 62 -8.96 -14.18 1.79
CA ASN A 62 -10.11 -14.58 2.62
C ASN A 62 -11.26 -13.55 2.66
N GLN A 63 -11.29 -12.58 1.74
CA GLN A 63 -12.34 -11.56 1.66
C GLN A 63 -12.93 -11.54 0.25
N PHE A 64 -14.24 -11.78 0.12
CA PHE A 64 -14.95 -11.57 -1.14
C PHE A 64 -15.06 -10.07 -1.42
N LEU A 65 -14.03 -9.52 -2.06
CA LEU A 65 -14.07 -8.17 -2.59
C LEU A 65 -14.54 -8.25 -4.04
N LEU A 66 -15.78 -7.82 -4.27
CA LEU A 66 -16.31 -7.44 -5.58
C LEU A 66 -15.46 -6.28 -6.10
N SER A 67 -14.34 -6.59 -6.72
CA SER A 67 -13.56 -5.65 -7.50
C SER A 67 -13.44 -6.21 -8.90
N ASP A 68 -13.63 -5.37 -9.92
CA ASP A 68 -13.55 -5.73 -11.35
C ASP A 68 -12.16 -6.24 -11.79
N TRP A 69 -11.21 -6.38 -10.86
CA TRP A 69 -9.80 -6.67 -11.10
C TRP A 69 -9.28 -7.85 -10.29
N THR A 70 -10.16 -8.75 -9.84
CA THR A 70 -9.77 -10.01 -9.22
C THR A 70 -8.88 -10.81 -10.16
N PHE A 71 -7.65 -11.11 -9.72
CA PHE A 71 -6.74 -11.98 -10.43
C PHE A 71 -7.30 -13.41 -10.37
N HIS A 72 -8.00 -13.84 -11.41
CA HIS A 72 -8.42 -15.23 -11.56
C HIS A 72 -7.17 -16.05 -11.86
N GLN A 73 -6.65 -16.73 -10.84
CA GLN A 73 -5.64 -17.75 -11.03
C GLN A 73 -6.33 -18.96 -11.65
N GLU A 74 -6.53 -18.93 -12.97
CA GLU A 74 -6.97 -20.10 -13.72
C GLU A 74 -5.93 -21.21 -13.48
N LEU A 75 -6.39 -22.27 -12.81
CA LEU A 75 -5.62 -23.47 -12.54
C LEU A 75 -5.30 -24.14 -13.88
N THR A 76 -4.10 -23.92 -14.41
CA THR A 76 -3.55 -24.78 -15.45
C THR A 76 -3.29 -26.15 -14.84
N ASN A 77 -4.15 -27.11 -15.19
CA ASN A 77 -3.95 -28.56 -14.98
C ASN A 77 -2.71 -29.07 -15.70
#